data_AF-A0ABD3MU26-F1
#
_entry.id   AF-A0ABD3MU26-F1
#
_cell.length_a   1.000
_cell.length_b   1.000
_cell.length_c   1.000
_cell.angle_alpha   90.00
_cell.angle_beta   90.00
_cell.angle_gamma   90.00
#
_symmetry.space_group_name_H-M   'P 1'
#
loop_
_entity.id
_entity.type
_entity.pdbx_description
1 polymer ?
#
loop_
_entity_poly.entity_id
_entity_poly.type
_entity_poly.pdbx_seq_one_letter_code
_entity_poly.pdbx_strand_id
1 'polypeptide(L)'
;MNEYVTKLDPYRWKAFLCLILKGENAGGVGDLNDARHLQVTPEEFDAVIRRHSKQSALIPEPNNVMQNGYLLLDKELRFLDCSENGKIPSQSILEVGVERALSQARSEVAFLIGLETEVRRDTSLNL
;
A
#
# COMPACT_ATOMS: atom_id res chain seq x y z
N MET A 1 19.24 5.28 16.31
CA MET A 1 19.04 4.91 14.89
C MET A 1 19.68 5.90 13.93
N ASN A 2 19.58 7.22 14.16
CA ASN A 2 20.17 8.26 13.30
C ASN A 2 21.59 7.94 12.80
N GLU A 3 22.54 7.66 13.69
CA GLU A 3 23.92 7.35 13.31
C GLU A 3 24.05 6.13 12.39
N TYR A 4 23.23 5.10 12.59
CA TYR A 4 23.24 3.90 11.76
C TYR A 4 22.66 4.17 10.38
N VAL A 5 21.55 4.90 10.29
CA VAL A 5 20.93 5.27 9.01
C VAL A 5 21.88 6.17 8.22
N THR A 6 22.53 7.15 8.87
CA THR A 6 23.53 7.99 8.22
C THR A 6 24.72 7.19 7.70
N LYS A 7 25.17 6.15 8.43
CA LYS A 7 26.24 5.25 7.96
C LYS A 7 25.82 4.36 6.78
N LEU A 8 24.55 3.98 6.69
CA LEU A 8 24.01 3.20 5.58
C LEU A 8 23.79 4.04 4.32
N ASP A 9 23.66 5.36 4.46
CA ASP A 9 23.43 6.33 3.40
C ASP A 9 22.35 5.89 2.37
N PRO A 10 21.14 5.54 2.83
CA PRO A 10 20.10 5.07 1.91
C PRO A 10 19.56 6.23 1.09
N TYR A 11 19.26 5.96 -0.19
CA TYR A 11 18.49 6.90 -1.02
C TYR A 11 17.09 7.18 -0.45
N ARG A 12 16.48 6.16 0.16
CA ARG A 12 15.14 6.24 0.76
C ARG A 12 15.04 5.32 1.97
N TRP A 13 14.50 5.84 3.06
CA TRP A 13 14.19 5.11 4.28
C TRP A 13 12.70 5.24 4.57
N LYS A 14 11.93 4.22 4.20
CA LYS A 14 10.49 4.16 4.49
C LYS A 14 10.27 3.74 5.94
N ALA A 15 9.51 4.54 6.68
CA ALA A 15 9.12 4.24 8.04
C ALA A 15 7.61 3.99 8.08
N PHE A 16 7.23 2.74 8.32
CA PHE A 16 5.85 2.30 8.33
C PHE A 16 5.29 2.28 9.75
N LEU A 17 4.08 2.80 9.95
CA LEU A 17 3.30 2.46 11.14
C LEU A 17 2.79 1.02 11.01
N CYS A 18 2.81 0.27 12.11
CA CYS A 18 2.31 -1.11 12.13
C CYS A 18 0.81 -1.12 11.78
N LEU A 19 0.48 -1.76 10.65
CA LEU A 19 -0.89 -1.94 10.19
C LEU A 19 -1.37 -3.35 10.54
N ILE A 20 -2.60 -3.43 11.07
CA ILE A 20 -3.27 -4.70 11.39
C ILE A 20 -4.28 -5.01 10.30
N LEU A 21 -4.16 -6.20 9.73
CA LEU A 21 -4.98 -6.73 8.65
C LEU A 21 -5.53 -8.10 9.05
N LYS A 22 -6.84 -8.27 8.88
CA LYS A 22 -7.53 -9.56 9.02
C LYS A 22 -7.15 -10.49 7.86
N GLY A 23 -7.03 -11.78 8.15
CA GLY A 23 -6.47 -12.80 7.26
C GLY A 23 -4.94 -12.83 7.23
N GLU A 24 -4.26 -11.98 8.00
CA GLU A 24 -2.81 -11.79 7.93
C GLU A 24 -2.18 -11.78 9.34
N ASN A 25 -2.45 -10.73 10.12
CA ASN A 25 -1.73 -10.45 11.37
C ASN A 25 -2.61 -9.90 12.52
N ALA A 26 -3.94 -10.04 12.44
CA ALA A 26 -4.85 -9.53 13.46
C ALA A 26 -5.04 -10.46 14.68
N GLY A 27 -4.36 -11.62 14.71
CA GLY A 27 -4.44 -12.60 15.80
C GLY A 27 -5.80 -13.30 15.92
N GLY A 28 -6.61 -13.29 14.86
CA GLY A 28 -7.91 -13.96 14.76
C GLY A 28 -7.83 -15.32 14.07
N VAL A 29 -9.00 -15.97 13.93
CA VAL A 29 -9.12 -17.25 13.22
C VAL A 29 -8.74 -17.06 11.76
N GLY A 30 -7.74 -17.81 11.30
CA GLY A 30 -7.22 -17.74 9.93
C GLY A 30 -6.02 -16.81 9.73
N ASP A 31 -5.61 -16.06 10.77
CA ASP A 31 -4.39 -15.26 10.73
C ASP A 31 -3.16 -16.12 11.02
N LEU A 32 -2.06 -15.87 10.29
CA LEU A 32 -0.78 -16.54 10.52
C LEU A 32 0.04 -15.87 11.63
N ASN A 33 -0.24 -14.61 11.92
CA ASN A 33 0.50 -13.79 12.88
C ASN A 33 -0.44 -13.01 13.80
N ASP A 34 0.11 -12.50 14.91
CA ASP A 34 -0.57 -11.55 15.79
C ASP A 34 0.34 -10.36 16.06
N ALA A 35 0.09 -9.25 15.36
CA ALA A 35 0.87 -8.02 15.47
C ALA A 35 0.21 -6.98 16.39
N ARG A 36 -0.90 -7.30 17.08
CA ARG A 36 -1.63 -6.32 17.90
C ARG A 36 -0.76 -5.73 19.02
N HIS A 37 0.15 -6.53 19.56
CA HIS A 37 1.11 -6.11 20.58
C HIS A 37 2.23 -5.20 20.05
N LEU A 38 2.34 -5.02 18.73
CA LEU A 38 3.29 -4.12 18.06
C LEU A 38 2.64 -2.80 17.63
N GLN A 39 1.33 -2.63 17.82
CA GLN A 39 0.67 -1.37 17.50
C GLN A 39 1.19 -0.25 18.41
N VAL A 40 1.38 0.91 17.79
CA VAL A 40 1.68 2.17 18.47
C VAL A 40 0.68 3.21 18.02
N THR A 41 0.46 4.24 18.83
CA THR A 41 -0.47 5.32 18.46
C THR A 41 0.12 6.20 17.36
N PRO A 42 -0.71 6.96 16.62
CA PRO A 42 -0.22 7.96 15.67
C PRO A 42 0.75 8.97 16.32
N GLU A 43 0.49 9.37 17.56
CA GLU A 43 1.34 10.32 18.29
C GLU A 43 2.71 9.72 18.65
N GLU A 44 2.74 8.44 19.01
CA GLU A 44 3.98 7.70 19.26
C GLU A 44 4.80 7.55 17.98
N PHE A 45 4.14 7.26 16.86
CA PHE A 45 4.77 7.22 15.54
C PHE A 45 5.34 8.58 15.15
N ASP A 46 4.58 9.66 15.30
CA ASP A 46 5.03 11.02 15.02
C ASP A 46 6.23 11.41 15.91
N ALA A 47 6.28 10.94 17.15
CA ALA A 47 7.44 11.13 18.02
C ALA A 47 8.70 10.42 17.49
N VAL A 48 8.56 9.26 16.83
CA VAL A 48 9.66 8.60 16.13
C VAL A 48 10.09 9.40 14.91
N ILE A 49 9.14 9.89 14.10
CA ILE A 49 9.44 10.69 12.90
C ILE A 49 10.16 11.99 13.27
N ARG A 50 9.66 12.74 14.27
CA ARG A 50 10.31 13.98 14.76
C ARG A 50 11.75 13.74 15.24
N ARG A 51 11.99 12.65 15.96
CA ARG A 51 13.32 12.27 16.46
C ARG A 51 14.33 11.99 15.34
N HIS A 52 13.86 11.64 14.15
CA HIS A 52 14.68 11.34 12.97
C HIS A 52 14.54 12.37 11.85
N SER A 53 13.96 13.54 12.13
CA SER A 53 13.69 14.63 11.18
C SER A 53 14.91 15.15 10.42
N LYS A 54 16.13 14.91 10.92
CA LYS A 54 17.39 15.28 10.25
C LYS A 54 17.80 14.30 9.14
N GLN A 55 17.15 13.15 9.02
CA GLN A 55 17.44 12.16 7.97
C GLN A 55 16.67 12.56 6.70
N SER A 56 17.38 13.10 5.71
CA SER A 56 16.77 13.54 4.43
C SER A 56 16.09 12.40 3.66
N ALA A 57 16.56 11.17 3.84
CA ALA A 57 16.01 9.99 3.19
C ALA A 57 14.69 9.48 3.83
N LEU A 58 14.29 10.01 5.00
CA LEU A 58 13.13 9.51 5.74
C LEU A 58 11.82 9.82 5.01
N ILE A 59 11.03 8.78 4.74
CA ILE A 59 9.68 8.88 4.20
C ILE A 59 8.71 8.24 5.20
N PRO A 60 7.92 9.04 5.93
CA PRO A 60 6.92 8.52 6.85
C PRO A 60 5.71 7.97 6.08
N GLU A 61 5.25 6.79 6.48
CA GLU A 61 4.09 6.10 5.91
C GLU A 61 3.13 5.67 7.04
N PRO A 62 2.30 6.60 7.56
CA PRO A 62 1.27 6.28 8.55
C PRO A 62 0.14 5.44 7.92
N ASN A 63 -0.66 4.77 8.75
CA ASN A 63 -1.68 3.82 8.28
C ASN A 63 -2.70 4.44 7.32
N ASN A 64 -3.10 5.70 7.53
CA ASN A 64 -4.04 6.40 6.65
C ASN A 64 -3.49 6.66 5.23
N VAL A 65 -2.17 6.76 5.07
CA VAL A 65 -1.52 6.90 3.76
C VAL A 65 -1.26 5.53 3.15
N MET A 66 -0.85 4.57 3.97
CA MET A 66 -0.48 3.22 3.53
C MET A 66 -1.64 2.37 3.03
N GLN A 67 -2.80 2.42 3.70
CA GLN A 67 -3.85 1.43 3.50
C GLN A 67 -4.45 1.45 2.07
N ASN A 68 -4.51 2.63 1.44
CA ASN A 68 -5.09 2.80 0.10
C ASN A 68 -4.09 3.30 -0.95
N GLY A 69 -2.83 3.54 -0.57
CA GLY A 69 -1.79 4.13 -1.42
C GLY A 69 -1.11 3.15 -2.38
N TYR A 70 -1.51 1.87 -2.38
CA TYR A 70 -0.88 0.82 -3.18
C TYR A 70 -1.91 0.03 -3.98
N LEU A 71 -1.55 -0.29 -5.22
CA LEU A 71 -2.21 -1.33 -6.00
C LEU A 71 -1.42 -2.63 -5.82
N LEU A 72 -2.00 -3.57 -5.08
CA LEU A 72 -1.37 -4.85 -4.77
C LEU A 72 -1.88 -5.94 -5.69
N LEU A 73 -0.98 -6.79 -6.15
CA LEU A 73 -1.28 -7.96 -6.98
C LEU A 73 -0.77 -9.21 -6.25
N ASP A 74 -1.62 -10.22 -6.10
CA ASP A 74 -1.22 -11.50 -5.50
C ASP A 74 -0.54 -12.45 -6.50
N LYS A 75 -0.18 -13.65 -6.02
CA LYS A 75 0.50 -14.68 -6.82
C LYS A 75 -0.37 -15.26 -7.94
N GLU A 76 -1.70 -15.16 -7.81
CA GLU A 76 -2.67 -15.53 -8.85
C GLU A 76 -2.98 -14.38 -9.82
N LEU A 77 -2.24 -13.28 -9.71
CA LEU A 77 -2.40 -12.06 -10.50
C LEU A 77 -3.80 -11.44 -10.33
N ARG A 78 -4.30 -11.40 -9.10
CA ARG A 78 -5.53 -10.71 -8.70
C ARG A 78 -5.18 -9.45 -7.94
N PHE A 79 -5.91 -8.36 -8.21
CA PHE A 79 -5.77 -7.16 -7.41
C PHE A 79 -6.35 -7.37 -6.02
N LEU A 80 -5.73 -6.81 -5.00
CA LEU A 80 -6.19 -6.92 -3.61
C LEU A 80 -6.82 -5.61 -3.16
N ASP A 81 -8.09 -5.67 -2.77
CA ASP A 81 -8.77 -4.58 -2.08
C ASP A 81 -8.40 -4.61 -0.58
N CYS A 82 -7.80 -3.52 -0.11
CA CYS A 82 -7.33 -3.32 1.27
C CYS A 82 -8.21 -2.37 2.10
N SER A 83 -9.34 -1.92 1.56
CA SER A 83 -10.16 -0.85 2.15
C SER A 83 -10.87 -1.26 3.45
N GLU A 84 -11.20 -2.54 3.63
CA GLU A 84 -11.97 -3.06 4.79
C GLU A 84 -11.11 -3.84 5.81
N ASN A 85 -9.85 -3.44 6.02
CA ASN A 85 -8.90 -4.09 6.96
C ASN A 85 -8.66 -5.58 6.67
N GLY A 86 -8.72 -5.98 5.41
CA GLY A 86 -8.40 -7.32 4.93
C GLY A 86 -7.91 -7.22 3.49
N LYS A 87 -7.54 -8.35 2.88
CA LYS A 87 -7.16 -8.41 1.45
C LYS A 87 -8.20 -9.22 0.70
N ILE A 88 -9.10 -8.53 0.00
CA ILE A 88 -10.14 -9.18 -0.80
C ILE A 88 -9.65 -9.24 -2.26
N PRO A 89 -9.42 -10.44 -2.82
CA PRO A 89 -8.92 -10.56 -4.19
C PRO A 89 -10.03 -10.29 -5.23
N SER A 90 -9.67 -9.59 -6.30
CA SER A 90 -10.44 -9.51 -7.54
C SER A 90 -10.42 -10.83 -8.30
N GLN A 91 -11.09 -10.89 -9.46
CA GLN A 91 -10.77 -11.90 -10.47
C GLN A 91 -9.35 -11.71 -11.03
N SER A 92 -8.75 -12.78 -11.55
CA SER A 92 -7.38 -12.72 -12.09
C SER A 92 -7.35 -11.88 -13.37
N ILE A 93 -6.32 -11.05 -13.52
CA ILE A 93 -6.09 -10.29 -14.76
C ILE A 93 -5.91 -11.21 -15.97
N LEU A 94 -5.51 -12.47 -15.76
CA LEU A 94 -5.38 -13.47 -16.83
C LEU A 94 -6.73 -13.94 -17.36
N GLU A 95 -7.79 -13.85 -16.56
CA GLU A 95 -9.13 -14.31 -16.92
C GLU A 95 -9.99 -13.18 -17.49
N VAL A 96 -9.90 -11.99 -16.88
CA VAL A 96 -10.82 -10.88 -17.17
C VAL A 96 -10.14 -9.64 -17.74
N GLY A 97 -8.81 -9.65 -17.85
CA GLY A 97 -8.02 -8.47 -18.23
C GLY A 97 -7.84 -7.47 -17.08
N VAL A 98 -6.91 -6.53 -17.28
CA VAL A 98 -6.50 -5.57 -16.25
C VAL A 98 -7.65 -4.63 -15.86
N GLU A 99 -8.33 -4.01 -16.83
CA GLU A 99 -9.38 -3.01 -16.57
C GLU A 99 -10.51 -3.58 -15.69
N ARG A 100 -11.01 -4.77 -16.04
CA ARG A 100 -12.11 -5.42 -15.33
C ARG A 100 -11.71 -5.95 -13.95
N ALA A 101 -10.47 -6.40 -13.78
CA ALA A 101 -9.95 -6.77 -12.46
C ALA A 101 -9.74 -5.53 -11.60
N LEU A 102 -9.22 -4.44 -12.18
CA LEU A 102 -8.92 -3.20 -11.48
C LEU A 102 -10.20 -2.52 -10.98
N SER A 103 -11.29 -2.56 -11.75
CA SER A 103 -12.60 -2.03 -11.31
C SER A 103 -13.19 -2.74 -10.09
N GLN A 104 -12.64 -3.91 -9.72
CA GLN A 104 -13.06 -4.68 -8.54
C GLN A 104 -12.20 -4.34 -7.30
N ALA A 105 -11.09 -3.63 -7.47
CA ALA A 105 -10.20 -3.24 -6.37
C ALA A 105 -10.48 -1.78 -5.96
N ARG A 106 -10.83 -1.57 -4.69
CA ARG A 106 -11.02 -0.22 -4.13
C ARG A 106 -9.70 0.31 -3.57
N SER A 107 -8.86 0.88 -4.43
CA SER A 107 -7.68 1.66 -4.02
C SER A 107 -7.73 3.07 -4.63
N GLU A 108 -7.17 4.06 -3.94
CA GLU A 108 -7.10 5.44 -4.45
C GLU A 108 -6.27 5.50 -5.75
N VAL A 109 -5.24 4.66 -5.85
CA VAL A 109 -4.44 4.52 -7.07
C VAL A 109 -5.25 3.92 -8.22
N ALA A 110 -6.07 2.89 -7.96
CA ALA A 110 -6.97 2.34 -8.98
C ALA A 110 -7.97 3.39 -9.48
N PHE A 111 -8.49 4.23 -8.58
CA PHE A 111 -9.35 5.35 -8.94
C PHE A 111 -8.62 6.36 -9.85
N LEU A 112 -7.38 6.75 -9.51
CA LEU A 112 -6.57 7.64 -10.33
C LEU A 112 -6.29 7.04 -11.73
N ILE A 113 -5.89 5.77 -11.79
CA ILE A 113 -5.66 5.07 -13.08
C ILE A 113 -6.94 4.97 -13.89
N GLY A 114 -8.09 4.68 -13.26
CA GLY A 114 -9.39 4.63 -13.92
C GLY A 114 -9.82 5.97 -14.53
N LEU A 115 -9.44 7.10 -13.91
CA LEU A 115 -9.65 8.44 -14.47
C LEU A 115 -8.69 8.75 -15.63
N GLU A 116 -7.45 8.25 -15.61
CA GLU A 116 -6.49 8.43 -16.72
C GLU A 116 -6.80 7.54 -17.94
N THR A 117 -7.54 6.44 -17.78
CA THR A 117 -8.02 5.65 -18.94
C THR A 117 -9.10 6.34 -19.78
N GLU A 118 -9.61 7.51 -19.33
CA GLU A 118 -10.43 8.40 -20.15
C GLU A 118 -9.58 9.43 -20.94
N VAL A 119 -8.29 9.16 -21.14
CA VAL A 119 -7.45 9.89 -22.09
C VAL A 119 -7.74 9.39 -23.51
N ARG A 120 -8.47 10.23 -24.25
CA ARG A 120 -8.73 10.23 -25.71
C ARG A 120 -8.07 9.09 -26.49
N ARG A 121 -8.89 8.17 -26.99
CA ARG A 121 -8.57 7.43 -28.22
C ARG A 121 -8.48 8.46 -29.35
N ASP A 122 -7.28 8.97 -29.62
CA ASP A 122 -7.01 9.66 -30.86
C ASP A 122 -6.85 8.60 -31.95
N THR A 123 -7.98 8.20 -32.53
CA THR A 123 -8.03 7.40 -33.75
C THR A 123 -7.68 8.30 -34.93
N SER A 124 -6.40 8.64 -35.05
CA SER A 124 -5.86 9.27 -36.26
C SER A 124 -4.45 8.78 -36.57
N LEU A 125 -4.34 7.46 -36.76
CA LEU A 125 -3.35 6.88 -37.66
C LEU A 125 -4.12 6.27 -38.83
N ASN A 126 -4.48 7.13 -39.78
CA ASN A 126 -4.75 6.69 -41.14
C ASN A 126 -3.40 6.57 -41.87
N LEU A 127 -3.27 5.43 -42.55
CA LEU A 127 -2.24 4.96 -43.47
C LEU A 127 -1.51 6.05 -44.27
#